data_AF-A0A6J7J3N4-F1
#
_entry.id   AF-A0A6J7J3N4-F1
#
_cell.length_a   1.000
_cell.length_b   1.000
_cell.length_c   1.000
_cell.angle_alpha   90.00
_cell.angle_beta   90.00
_cell.angle_gamma   90.00
#
_symmetry.space_group_name_H-M   'P 1'
#
loop_
_entity.id
_entity.type
_entity.pdbx_description
1 polymer ?
#
loop_
_entity_poly.entity_id
_entity_poly.type
_entity_poly.pdbx_seq_one_letter_code
_entity_poly.pdbx_strand_id
1 'polypeptide(L)' 'MSDGPDSTDGTDRPAPEQEPEWQRRRRLAAVFGDGVPEQTSDDRDAREDTAGKGDDWYRAEVPPHHG' A
#
# COMPACT_ATOMS: atom_id res chain seq x y z
N MET A 1 40.10 3.62 -2.36
CA MET A 1 38.80 3.59 -1.66
C MET A 1 37.88 4.47 -2.46
N SER A 2 36.92 3.89 -3.17
CA SER A 2 36.00 4.62 -4.05
C SER A 2 34.66 4.75 -3.34
N ASP A 3 34.33 5.96 -2.90
CA ASP A 3 32.97 6.34 -2.55
C ASP A 3 32.35 6.97 -3.81
N GLY A 4 31.52 6.21 -4.50
CA GLY A 4 30.59 6.76 -5.49
C GLY A 4 29.34 7.23 -4.75
N PRO A 5 28.76 8.38 -5.09
CA PRO A 5 27.54 8.83 -4.44
C PRO A 5 26.40 7.86 -4.73
N ASP A 6 25.76 7.43 -3.65
CA ASP A 6 24.50 6.70 -3.59
C ASP A 6 23.49 7.36 -4.55
N SER A 7 23.16 6.63 -5.61
CA SER A 7 22.20 7.06 -6.61
C SER A 7 20.81 6.87 -5.99
N THR A 8 20.33 7.87 -5.23
CA THR A 8 18.94 7.98 -4.80
C THR A 8 18.06 8.32 -6.01
N ASP A 9 17.97 7.40 -6.97
CA ASP A 9 16.94 7.42 -8.01
C ASP A 9 15.75 6.62 -7.49
N GLY A 10 14.62 7.28 -7.21
CA GLY A 10 13.41 6.53 -6.87
C GLY A 10 12.30 7.24 -6.09
N THR A 11 12.39 8.54 -5.78
CA THR A 11 11.33 9.20 -4.99
C THR A 11 10.89 10.52 -5.61
N ASP A 12 10.24 10.47 -6.77
CA ASP A 12 9.13 11.38 -7.11
C ASP A 12 8.37 10.89 -8.35
N ARG A 13 7.94 9.63 -8.38
CA ARG A 13 6.87 9.26 -9.32
C ARG A 13 5.56 9.66 -8.66
N PRO A 14 4.77 10.59 -9.21
CA PRO A 14 3.46 10.91 -8.65
C PRO A 14 2.70 9.60 -8.50
N ALA A 15 2.18 9.35 -7.29
CA ALA A 15 1.30 8.22 -7.06
C ALA A 15 0.18 8.30 -8.11
N PRO A 16 -0.08 7.22 -8.88
CA PRO A 16 -1.15 7.27 -9.86
C PRO A 16 -2.43 7.66 -9.12
N GLU A 17 -3.16 8.66 -9.65
CA GLU A 17 -4.47 9.02 -9.13
C GLU A 17 -5.33 7.76 -9.12
N GLN A 18 -5.67 7.30 -7.91
CA GLN A 18 -6.37 6.04 -7.73
C GLN A 18 -7.72 6.14 -8.44
N GLU A 19 -7.91 5.30 -9.46
CA GLU A 19 -9.16 5.27 -10.21
C GLU A 19 -10.32 4.85 -9.31
N PRO A 20 -11.53 5.41 -9.51
CA PRO A 20 -12.67 5.03 -8.71
C PRO A 20 -13.04 3.55 -8.93
N GLU A 21 -13.42 2.88 -7.84
CA GLU A 21 -13.79 1.46 -7.74
C GLU A 21 -14.59 0.92 -8.93
N TRP A 22 -15.60 1.66 -9.39
CA TRP A 22 -16.47 1.23 -10.48
C TRP A 22 -15.74 1.10 -11.83
N GLN A 23 -14.74 1.94 -12.09
CA GLN A 23 -13.93 1.87 -13.32
C GLN A 23 -13.02 0.65 -13.29
N ARG A 24 -12.36 0.41 -12.15
CA ARG A 24 -11.51 -0.77 -11.92
C ARG A 24 -12.30 -2.05 -12.11
N ARG A 25 -13.49 -2.16 -11.50
CA ARG A 25 -14.39 -3.32 -11.66
C ARG A 25 -14.79 -3.55 -13.11
N ARG A 26 -15.13 -2.49 -13.86
CA ARG A 26 -15.48 -2.59 -15.29
C ARG A 26 -14.30 -3.09 -16.14
N ARG A 27 -13.09 -2.61 -15.89
CA ARG A 27 -11.88 -3.06 -16.61
C ARG A 27 -11.60 -4.54 -16.34
N LEU A 28 -11.70 -4.96 -15.10
CA LEU A 28 -11.50 -6.36 -14.71
C LEU A 28 -12.56 -7.27 -15.36
N ALA A 29 -13.84 -6.85 -15.34
CA ALA A 29 -14.90 -7.60 -16.00
C ALA A 29 -14.73 -7.73 -17.51
N ALA A 30 -14.15 -6.72 -18.17
CA ALA A 30 -13.86 -6.79 -19.60
C ALA A 30 -12.82 -7.87 -19.97
N VAL A 31 -11.93 -8.22 -19.04
CA VAL A 31 -10.86 -9.22 -19.26
C VAL A 31 -11.25 -10.58 -18.70
N PHE A 32 -11.88 -10.60 -17.52
CA PHE A 32 -12.11 -11.81 -16.73
C PHE A 32 -13.59 -12.19 -16.56
N GLY A 33 -14.53 -11.34 -16.99
CA GLY A 33 -15.96 -11.50 -16.76
C GLY A 33 -16.42 -11.01 -15.38
N ASP A 34 -17.70 -11.14 -15.07
CA ASP A 34 -18.31 -10.53 -13.87
C ASP A 34 -17.98 -11.25 -12.54
N GLY A 35 -17.22 -12.35 -12.57
CA GLY A 35 -16.92 -13.21 -11.42
C GLY A 35 -15.56 -12.98 -10.76
N VAL A 36 -14.95 -11.80 -10.94
CA VAL A 36 -13.63 -11.50 -10.35
C VAL A 36 -13.76 -11.34 -8.83
N PRO A 37 -12.96 -12.05 -8.03
CA PRO A 37 -12.97 -11.88 -6.59
C PRO A 37 -12.57 -10.46 -6.19
N GLU A 38 -13.19 -9.93 -5.13
CA GLU A 38 -12.77 -8.68 -4.52
C GLU A 38 -11.31 -8.75 -4.03
N GLN A 39 -10.57 -7.67 -4.24
CA GLN A 39 -9.22 -7.53 -3.70
C GLN A 39 -9.29 -7.35 -2.19
N THR A 40 -8.49 -8.09 -1.43
CA THR A 40 -8.45 -7.96 0.02
C THR A 40 -7.50 -6.84 0.45
N SER A 41 -7.57 -6.42 1.72
CA SER A 41 -6.65 -5.40 2.20
C SER A 41 -5.20 -5.88 2.27
N ASP A 42 -4.96 -7.19 2.39
CA ASP A 42 -3.61 -7.76 2.41
C ASP A 42 -2.94 -7.72 1.02
N ASP A 43 -3.72 -7.63 -0.05
CA ASP A 43 -3.24 -7.54 -1.43
C ASP A 43 -2.91 -6.08 -1.84
N ARG A 44 -3.18 -5.10 -0.97
CA ARG A 44 -2.94 -3.68 -1.25
C ARG A 44 -1.56 -3.27 -0.74
N ASP A 45 -0.87 -2.41 -1.50
CA ASP A 45 0.42 -1.90 -1.09
C ASP A 45 0.27 -1.08 0.21
N ALA A 46 0.99 -1.48 1.26
CA ALA A 46 0.97 -0.80 2.56
C ALA A 46 1.39 0.69 2.47
N ARG A 47 2.05 1.08 1.37
CA ARG A 47 2.43 2.46 1.06
C ARG A 47 1.27 3.29 0.50
N GLU A 48 0.24 2.68 -0.08
CA GLU A 48 -0.99 3.36 -0.48
C GLU A 48 -1.94 3.54 0.72
N ASP A 49 -1.86 2.63 1.69
CA ASP A 49 -2.56 2.67 2.98
C ASP A 49 -1.77 3.42 4.06
N THR A 50 -1.09 4.52 3.74
CA THR A 50 -0.31 5.36 4.71
C THR A 50 -1.13 5.96 5.86
N ALA A 51 -2.38 5.58 6.01
CA ALA A 51 -3.12 5.67 7.27
C ALA A 51 -2.87 4.45 8.18
N GLY A 52 -1.71 3.80 8.07
CA GLY A 52 -1.22 2.89 9.09
C GLY A 52 -1.29 3.55 10.47
N LYS A 53 -1.80 2.82 11.46
CA LYS A 53 -1.86 3.28 12.85
C LYS A 53 -0.44 3.70 13.27
N GLY A 54 -0.26 4.97 13.61
CA GLY A 54 1.05 5.53 13.93
C GLY A 54 1.70 4.85 15.14
N ASP A 55 2.98 5.12 15.35
CA ASP A 55 3.80 4.61 16.46
C ASP A 55 3.08 4.64 17.83
N ASP A 56 2.26 5.66 18.07
CA ASP A 56 1.51 5.83 19.30
C ASP A 56 0.46 4.73 19.54
N TRP A 57 -0.16 4.21 18.47
CA TRP A 57 -1.05 3.07 18.58
C TRP A 57 -0.28 1.81 18.98
N TYR A 58 0.87 1.55 18.36
CA TYR A 58 1.68 0.38 18.71
C TYR A 58 2.18 0.42 20.15
N ARG A 59 2.54 1.60 20.67
CA ARG A 59 2.93 1.76 22.08
C ARG A 59 1.76 1.56 23.05
N ALA A 60 0.53 1.87 22.64
CA ALA A 60 -0.67 1.67 23.44
C ALA A 60 -1.13 0.20 23.48
N GLU A 61 -0.83 -0.58 22.43
CA GLU A 61 -1.16 -2.01 22.36
C GLU A 61 -0.14 -2.91 23.07
N VAL A 62 0.90 -2.35 23.71
CA VAL A 62 1.86 -3.14 24.51
C VAL A 62 1.13 -3.72 25.72
N PRO A 63 0.98 -5.07 25.82
CA PRO A 63 0.36 -5.69 26.99
C PRO A 63 1.15 -5.31 28.25
N PRO A 64 0.47 -5.00 29.37
CA PRO A 64 1.19 -4.72 30.61
C PRO A 64 2.00 -5.96 30.99
N HIS A 65 3.32 -5.78 31.06
CA HIS A 65 4.34 -6.75 31.47
C HIS A 65 4.81 -7.75 30.38
N HIS A 66 5.70 -7.29 29.48
CA HIS A 66 6.96 -8.04 29.33
C HIS A 66 7.75 -7.78 30.62
N GLY A 67 7.80 -8.80 31.49
CA GLY A 67 8.66 -8.79 32.67
C GLY A 67 10.12 -8.85 32.30
#